data_AF-A0A945SN27-F1
#
_entry.id   AF-A0A945SN27-F1
#
_cell.length_a   1.000
_cell.length_b   1.000
_cell.length_c   1.000
_cell.angle_alpha   90.00
_cell.angle_beta   90.00
_cell.angle_gamma   90.00
#
_symmetry.space_group_name_H-M   'P 1'
#
loop_
_entity.id
_entity.type
_entity.pdbx_description
1 polymer ?
#
loop_
_entity_poly.entity_id
_entity_poly.type
_entity_poly.pdbx_seq_one_letter_code
_entity_poly.pdbx_strand_id
1 'polypeptide(L)' 'LKIEFTQSDTAPWMTVSVGGTYCIPESNEKEKVMEQVLSTADRLLYEVKKSGKNRCLVESC' A
#
# COMPACT_ATOMS: atom_id res chain seq x y z
N LEU A 1 18.71 -22.03 12.96
CA LEU A 1 17.64 -21.79 11.97
C LEU A 1 18.30 -21.52 10.62
N LYS A 2 18.17 -22.45 9.67
CA LYS A 2 18.61 -22.27 8.28
C LYS A 2 17.50 -21.49 7.57
N ILE A 3 17.79 -20.32 7.02
CA ILE A 3 16.85 -19.61 6.15
C ILE A 3 16.98 -20.24 4.76
N GLU A 4 16.00 -21.02 4.34
CA GLU A 4 15.97 -21.81 3.10
C GLU A 4 15.70 -20.97 1.84
N PHE A 5 16.42 -19.88 1.59
CA PHE A 5 16.33 -19.16 0.31
C PHE A 5 17.71 -18.61 -0.10
N THR A 6 18.53 -19.46 -0.74
CA THR A 6 19.89 -19.12 -1.19
C THR A 6 19.91 -18.11 -2.36
N GLN A 7 18.79 -17.95 -3.05
CA GLN A 7 18.59 -16.90 -4.05
C GLN A 7 17.23 -16.27 -3.78
N SER A 8 17.24 -15.15 -3.07
CA SER A 8 16.18 -14.18 -3.24
C SER A 8 16.20 -13.76 -4.71
N ASP A 9 15.05 -13.84 -5.38
CA ASP A 9 14.83 -13.45 -6.79
C ASP A 9 14.87 -11.91 -6.94
N THR A 10 15.83 -11.29 -6.26
CA THR A 10 15.97 -9.85 -6.10
C THR A 10 16.82 -9.32 -7.25
N ALA A 11 16.16 -8.55 -8.11
CA ALA A 11 16.80 -7.61 -9.03
C ALA A 11 17.90 -6.79 -8.29
N PRO A 12 18.93 -6.28 -9.01
CA PRO A 12 20.04 -5.52 -8.41
C PRO A 12 19.60 -4.26 -7.63
N TRP A 13 18.33 -3.87 -7.73
CA TRP A 13 17.76 -2.71 -7.07
C TRP A 13 16.57 -3.11 -6.20
N MET A 14 16.57 -2.63 -4.96
CA MET A 14 15.39 -2.68 -4.11
C MET A 14 14.34 -1.70 -4.62
N THR A 15 13.09 -2.13 -4.66
CA THR A 15 11.96 -1.32 -5.08
C THR A 15 10.91 -1.27 -3.98
N VAL A 16 10.05 -0.25 -4.03
CA VAL A 16 8.94 -0.08 -3.09
C VAL A 16 7.61 -0.04 -3.83
N SER A 17 6.57 -0.49 -3.15
CA SER A 17 5.18 -0.44 -3.62
C SER A 17 4.41 0.48 -2.70
N VAL A 18 3.61 1.39 -3.27
CA VAL A 18 2.95 2.45 -2.51
C VAL A 18 1.45 2.47 -2.84
N GLY A 19 0.61 2.35 -1.81
CA GLY A 19 -0.82 2.64 -1.88
C GLY A 19 -1.10 3.89 -1.06
N GLY A 20 -1.76 4.88 -1.66
CA GLY A 20 -2.07 6.15 -1.00
C GLY A 20 -3.52 6.56 -1.22
N THR A 21 -4.09 7.30 -0.28
CA THR A 21 -5.40 7.91 -0.47
C THR A 21 -5.49 9.20 0.33
N TYR A 22 -6.41 10.07 -0.06
CA TYR A 22 -6.67 11.34 0.61
C TYR A 22 -8.16 11.63 0.66
N CYS A 23 -8.60 12.25 1.75
CA CYS A 23 -9.97 12.67 1.98
C CYS A 23 -10.00 14.09 2.56
N ILE A 24 -11.02 14.87 2.21
CA ILE A 24 -11.34 16.10 2.94
C ILE A 24 -12.34 15.71 4.02
N PRO A 25 -12.02 15.85 5.33
CA PRO A 25 -12.95 15.47 6.38
C PRO A 25 -14.09 16.49 6.50
N GLU A 26 -15.33 16.03 6.44
CA GLU A 26 -16.49 16.83 6.83
C GLU A 26 -16.64 16.81 8.37
N SER A 27 -17.08 17.94 8.94
CA SER A 27 -17.08 18.18 10.39
C SER A 27 -18.06 17.26 11.12
N ASN A 28 -17.55 16.11 11.57
CA ASN A 28 -17.98 15.23 12.70
C ASN A 28 -17.61 13.76 12.47
N GLU A 29 -17.06 13.38 11.32
CA GLU A 29 -16.74 11.97 11.00
C GLU A 29 -15.23 11.64 10.99
N LYS A 30 -14.40 12.39 11.73
CA LYS A 30 -12.93 12.26 11.66
C LYS A 30 -12.42 10.82 11.86
N GLU A 31 -12.95 10.10 12.84
CA GLU A 31 -12.52 8.72 13.15
C GLU A 31 -12.89 7.75 12.04
N LYS A 32 -14.14 7.81 11.57
CA LYS A 32 -14.64 7.01 10.45
C LYS A 32 -13.89 7.30 9.14
N VAL A 33 -13.59 8.57 8.86
CA VAL A 33 -12.78 8.97 7.70
C VAL A 33 -11.36 8.42 7.83
N MET A 34 -10.75 8.43 9.02
CA MET A 34 -9.42 7.87 9.24
C MET A 34 -9.40 6.35 8.99
N GLU A 35 -10.38 5.61 9.51
CA GLU A 35 -10.50 4.17 9.26
C GLU A 35 -10.66 3.86 7.76
N GLN A 36 -11.48 4.63 7.06
CA GLN A 36 -11.65 4.52 5.60
C GLN A 36 -10.36 4.82 4.84
N VAL A 37 -9.63 5.87 5.20
CA VAL A 37 -8.34 6.24 4.61
C VAL A 37 -7.32 5.11 4.79
N LEU A 38 -7.20 4.55 5.99
CA LEU A 38 -6.27 3.44 6.26
C LEU A 38 -6.66 2.17 5.52
N SER A 39 -7.94 1.79 5.55
CA SER A 39 -8.43 0.61 4.84
C SER A 39 -8.23 0.72 3.32
N THR A 40 -8.48 1.90 2.76
CA THR A 40 -8.28 2.16 1.33
C THR A 40 -6.81 2.14 0.96
N ALA A 41 -5.94 2.78 1.75
CA ALA A 41 -4.50 2.76 1.50
C ALA A 41 -3.93 1.33 1.50
N ASP A 42 -4.35 0.48 2.44
CA ASP A 42 -3.91 -0.91 2.53
C ASP A 42 -4.41 -1.75 1.34
N ARG A 43 -5.69 -1.57 0.96
CA ARG A 43 -6.24 -2.22 -0.25
C ARG A 43 -5.44 -1.85 -1.50
N LEU A 44 -5.15 -0.55 -1.70
CA LEU A 44 -4.38 -0.07 -2.84
C LEU A 44 -2.95 -0.63 -2.82
N LEU A 45 -2.31 -0.70 -1.65
CA LEU A 45 -1.00 -1.31 -1.50
C LEU A 45 -1.01 -2.80 -1.88
N TYR A 46 -2.07 -3.52 -1.48
CA TYR A 46 -2.26 -4.93 -1.86
C TYR A 46 -2.42 -5.09 -3.37
N GLU A 47 -3.22 -4.24 -4.01
CA GLU A 47 -3.41 -4.24 -5.46
C GLU A 47 -2.09 -3.98 -6.21
N VAL A 48 -1.29 -2.98 -5.77
CA VAL A 48 0.04 -2.71 -6.32
C VAL A 48 0.94 -3.95 -6.24
N LYS A 49 0.94 -4.63 -5.09
CA LYS A 49 1.75 -5.85 -4.90
C LYS A 49 1.29 -6.97 -5.83
N LYS A 50 -0.02 -7.11 -6.06
CA LYS A 50 -0.61 -8.10 -6.96
C LYS A 50 -0.37 -7.76 -8.44
N SER A 51 -0.33 -6.48 -8.80
CA SER A 51 -0.18 -6.00 -10.19
C SER A 51 1.28 -5.93 -10.68
N GLY A 52 2.23 -6.53 -9.95
CA GLY A 52 3.64 -6.61 -10.34
C GLY A 52 4.63 -5.79 -9.51
N LYS A 53 4.21 -5.20 -8.37
CA LYS A 53 5.07 -4.43 -7.44
C LYS A 53 5.72 -3.20 -8.13
N ASN A 54 6.63 -2.52 -7.43
CA ASN A 54 7.38 -1.34 -7.90
C ASN A 54 6.50 -0.27 -8.59
N ARG A 55 5.34 0.01 -8.02
CA ARG A 55 4.32 0.91 -8.57
C ARG A 55 3.65 1.70 -7.45
N CYS A 56 2.90 2.72 -7.86
CA CYS A 56 2.10 3.54 -6.97
C CYS A 56 0.63 3.54 -7.44
N LEU A 57 -0.31 3.42 -6.52
CA LEU A 57 -1.73 3.70 -6.76
C LEU A 57 -2.22 4.72 -5.74
N VAL A 58 -3.01 5.68 -6.23
CA VAL A 58 -3.58 6.75 -5.41
C VAL A 58 -5.05 6.92 -5.76
N GLU A 59 -5.90 7.02 -4.74
CA GLU A 59 -7.34 7.22 -4.90
C GLU A 59 -7.85 8.32 -3.95
N SER A 60 -8.79 9.14 -4.42
CA SER A 60 -9.50 10.10 -3.56
C SER A 60 -10.72 9.42 -2.93
N CYS A 61 -11.00 9.73 -1.65
CA CYS A 61 -12.24 9.36 -0.99
C CYS A 61 -13.44 10.15 -1.51
#